data_AF-A0A5C9AI98-F1
#
_entry.id   AF-A0A5C9AI98-F1
#
_cell.length_a   1.000
_cell.length_b   1.000
_cell.length_c   1.000
_cell.angle_alpha   90.00
_cell.angle_beta   90.00
_cell.angle_gamma   90.00
#
_symmetry.space_group_name_H-M   'P 1'
#
loop_
_entity.id
_entity.type
_entity.pdbx_description
1 polymer ?
#
loop_
_entity_poly.entity_id
_entity_poly.type
_entity_poly.pdbx_seq_one_letter_code
_entity_poly.pdbx_strand_id
1 'polypeptide(L)'
;TVPEPSYAMVTNRRVIHAFRDELQKLLSQLEATTTQAIHVFAAVPAALAIEFGALLTTQHQHPYIIFDRDKNNANQFRPMLSIGCTEEQRP
;
A
#
# COMPACT_ATOMS: atom_id res chain seq x y z
N THR A 1 8.93 -0.21 22.23
CA THR A 1 8.65 1.07 21.56
C THR A 1 9.96 1.65 21.07
N VAL A 2 10.05 2.02 19.79
CA VAL A 2 11.28 2.61 19.23
C VAL A 2 11.21 4.14 19.41
N PRO A 3 12.27 4.83 19.87
CA PRO A 3 12.13 6.15 20.50
C PRO A 3 12.05 7.33 19.52
N GLU A 4 12.43 7.16 18.25
CA GLU A 4 12.48 8.26 17.29
C GLU A 4 12.29 7.76 15.85
N PRO A 5 11.29 8.24 15.10
CA PRO A 5 11.16 7.95 13.68
C PRO A 5 12.17 8.79 12.89
N SER A 6 13.42 8.34 12.82
CA SER A 6 14.45 8.99 12.02
C SER A 6 14.42 8.48 10.57
N TYR A 7 14.48 9.41 9.60
CA TYR A 7 14.63 9.11 8.17
C TYR A 7 15.83 8.19 7.85
N ALA A 8 16.83 8.10 8.75
CA ALA A 8 17.97 7.20 8.63
C ALA A 8 17.62 5.71 8.77
N MET A 9 16.43 5.35 9.27
CA MET A 9 15.99 3.95 9.32
C MET A 9 15.70 3.34 7.93
N VAL A 10 15.53 4.19 6.91
CA VAL A 10 15.13 3.81 5.55
C VAL A 10 16.30 3.24 4.71
N THR A 11 17.53 3.18 5.23
CA THR A 11 18.69 2.67 4.47
C THR A 11 19.06 1.22 4.78
N ASN A 12 18.42 0.58 5.76
CA ASN A 12 18.73 -0.80 6.11
C ASN A 12 17.82 -1.75 5.30
N ARG A 13 18.36 -2.38 4.25
CA ARG A 13 17.65 -3.40 3.46
C ARG A 13 16.94 -4.43 4.34
N ARG A 14 17.50 -4.78 5.51
CA ARG A 14 16.86 -5.71 6.46
C ARG A 14 15.54 -5.19 7.02
N VAL A 15 15.42 -3.88 7.25
CA VAL A 15 14.17 -3.25 7.72
C VAL A 15 13.14 -3.22 6.60
N ILE A 16 13.56 -2.92 5.37
CA ILE A 16 12.68 -2.94 4.19
C ILE A 16 12.16 -4.37 3.92
N HIS A 17 13.03 -5.37 3.98
CA HIS A 17 12.63 -6.77 3.82
C HIS A 17 11.69 -7.23 4.93
N ALA A 18 12.00 -6.93 6.20
CA ALA A 18 11.11 -7.28 7.31
C ALA A 18 9.75 -6.59 7.20
N PHE A 19 9.73 -5.32 6.76
CA PHE A 19 8.49 -4.58 6.48
C PHE A 19 7.67 -5.27 5.38
N ARG A 20 8.32 -5.62 4.27
CA ARG A 20 7.68 -6.32 3.15
C ARG A 20 7.09 -7.66 3.58
N ASP A 21 7.85 -8.46 4.33
CA ASP A 21 7.44 -9.81 4.74
C ASP A 21 6.23 -9.77 5.69
N GLU A 22 6.24 -8.86 6.67
CA GLU A 22 5.10 -8.70 7.58
C GLU A 22 3.87 -8.13 6.86
N LEU A 23 4.08 -7.14 5.99
CA LEU A 23 3.00 -6.54 5.23
C LEU A 23 2.35 -7.54 4.27
N GLN A 24 3.15 -8.38 3.60
CA GLN A 24 2.64 -9.44 2.73
C GLN A 24 1.72 -10.41 3.49
N LYS A 25 2.10 -10.84 4.70
CA LYS A 25 1.28 -11.76 5.51
C LYS A 25 -0.07 -11.13 5.87
N LEU A 26 -0.05 -9.86 6.29
CA LEU A 26 -1.26 -9.13 6.65
C LEU A 26 -2.17 -8.89 5.45
N LEU A 27 -1.60 -8.54 4.29
CA LEU A 27 -2.35 -8.39 3.05
C LEU A 27 -3.00 -9.70 2.62
N SER A 28 -2.25 -10.81 2.62
CA SER A 28 -2.81 -12.11 2.23
C SER A 28 -3.95 -12.57 3.17
N GLN A 29 -3.88 -12.24 4.46
CA GLN A 29 -5.00 -12.47 5.37
C GLN A 29 -6.20 -11.59 5.04
N LEU A 30 -5.98 -10.31 4.77
CA LEU A 30 -7.04 -9.37 4.42
C LEU A 30 -7.72 -9.75 3.10
N GLU A 31 -6.96 -10.09 2.07
CA GLU A 31 -7.46 -10.57 0.77
C GLU A 31 -8.27 -11.86 0.90
N ALA A 32 -7.94 -12.73 1.87
CA ALA A 32 -8.72 -13.94 2.11
C ALA A 32 -10.09 -13.65 2.77
N THR A 33 -10.28 -12.47 3.38
CA THR A 33 -11.53 -12.10 4.05
C THR A 33 -12.56 -11.44 3.13
N THR A 34 -12.13 -10.92 1.97
CA THR A 34 -13.01 -10.18 1.06
C THR A 34 -12.55 -10.29 -0.38
N THR A 35 -13.49 -10.28 -1.31
CA THR A 35 -13.21 -10.14 -2.75
C THR A 35 -13.34 -8.68 -3.22
N GLN A 36 -13.81 -7.78 -2.35
CA GLN A 36 -13.99 -6.36 -2.67
C GLN A 36 -12.67 -5.61 -2.62
N ALA A 37 -12.56 -4.57 -3.45
CA ALA A 37 -11.34 -3.76 -3.53
C ALA A 37 -10.93 -3.17 -2.17
N ILE A 38 -9.65 -3.34 -1.84
CA ILE A 38 -9.06 -2.79 -0.61
C ILE A 38 -8.73 -1.32 -0.85
N HIS A 39 -9.39 -0.43 -0.09
CA HIS A 39 -9.12 1.00 -0.13
C HIS A 39 -7.93 1.35 0.77
N VAL A 40 -6.88 1.90 0.19
CA VAL A 40 -5.63 2.21 0.88
C VAL A 40 -5.45 3.72 1.03
N PHE A 41 -5.25 4.16 2.28
CA PHE A 41 -4.97 5.55 2.65
C PHE A 41 -3.58 5.62 3.26
N ALA A 42 -2.55 5.78 2.43
CA ALA A 42 -1.17 5.68 2.86
C ALA A 42 -0.73 6.94 3.65
N ALA A 43 -0.39 6.77 4.93
CA ALA A 43 0.20 7.81 5.79
C ALA A 43 1.63 7.44 6.18
N VAL A 44 2.46 7.08 5.19
CA VAL A 44 3.82 6.59 5.38
C VAL A 44 4.83 7.42 4.57
N PRO A 45 6.12 7.44 4.94
CA PRO A 45 7.17 8.04 4.11
C PRO A 45 7.20 7.47 2.70
N ALA A 46 7.55 8.30 1.72
CA ALA A 46 7.53 7.94 0.29
C ALA A 46 8.30 6.65 -0.03
N ALA A 47 9.43 6.41 0.62
CA ALA A 47 10.22 5.19 0.41
C ALA A 47 9.45 3.91 0.78
N LEU A 48 8.66 3.92 1.86
CA LEU A 48 7.82 2.78 2.23
C LEU A 48 6.63 2.63 1.27
N ALA A 49 6.08 3.75 0.78
CA ALA A 49 5.02 3.72 -0.22
C ALA A 49 5.50 3.12 -1.55
N ILE A 50 6.74 3.38 -1.96
CA ILE A 50 7.35 2.78 -3.16
C ILE A 50 7.46 1.26 -2.99
N GLU A 51 8.01 0.80 -1.86
CA GLU A 51 8.14 -0.63 -1.57
C GLU A 51 6.79 -1.34 -1.47
N PHE A 52 5.78 -0.66 -0.90
CA PHE A 52 4.41 -1.13 -0.87
C PHE A 52 3.82 -1.27 -2.28
N GLY A 53 3.97 -0.25 -3.14
CA GLY A 53 3.53 -0.34 -4.53
C GLY A 53 4.23 -1.46 -5.32
N ALA A 54 5.52 -1.68 -5.08
CA ALA A 54 6.26 -2.80 -5.66
C ALA A 54 5.77 -4.16 -5.15
N LEU A 55 5.38 -4.25 -3.88
CA LEU A 55 4.76 -5.45 -3.33
C LEU A 55 3.45 -5.76 -4.06
N LEU A 56 2.54 -4.79 -4.15
CA LEU A 56 1.21 -4.95 -4.75
C LEU A 56 1.25 -5.39 -6.22
N THR A 57 2.28 -5.02 -6.98
CA THR A 57 2.37 -5.31 -8.42
C THR A 57 3.06 -6.64 -8.75
N THR A 58 3.73 -7.28 -7.79
CA THR A 58 4.56 -8.47 -8.08
C THR A 58 3.83 -9.81 -7.95
N GLN A 59 2.73 -9.89 -7.20
CA GLN A 59 2.03 -11.16 -7.00
C GLN A 59 0.55 -11.07 -6.64
N HIS A 60 -0.05 -9.87 -6.55
CA HIS A 60 -1.41 -9.71 -6.05
C HIS A 60 -2.41 -9.56 -7.20
N GLN A 61 -3.42 -10.43 -7.22
CA GLN A 61 -4.55 -10.35 -8.15
C GLN A 61 -5.70 -9.52 -7.58
N HIS A 62 -5.66 -9.22 -6.28
CA HIS A 62 -6.73 -8.50 -5.59
C HIS A 62 -6.73 -7.00 -5.98
N PRO A 63 -7.91 -6.38 -6.20
CA PRO A 63 -7.98 -4.97 -6.55
C PRO A 63 -7.68 -4.07 -5.34
N TYR A 64 -6.84 -3.07 -5.54
CA TYR A 64 -6.51 -2.04 -4.57
C TYR A 64 -6.81 -0.65 -5.14
N ILE A 65 -7.41 0.22 -4.34
CA ILE A 65 -7.64 1.62 -4.70
C ILE A 65 -6.85 2.49 -3.74
N ILE A 66 -5.84 3.19 -4.26
CA ILE A 66 -4.99 4.10 -3.49
C ILE A 66 -5.62 5.48 -3.49
N PHE A 67 -5.81 6.02 -2.29
CA PHE A 67 -6.31 7.36 -2.06
C PHE A 67 -5.19 8.28 -1.58
N ASP A 68 -5.21 9.52 -2.07
CA ASP A 68 -4.36 10.60 -1.57
C ASP A 68 -5.20 11.86 -1.30
N ARG A 69 -4.63 12.78 -0.52
CA ARG A 69 -5.27 14.05 -0.21
C ARG A 69 -5.13 15.03 -1.36
N ASP A 70 -6.26 15.47 -1.87
CA ASP A 70 -6.31 16.60 -2.79
C ASP A 70 -6.10 17.91 -2.01
N LYS A 71 -4.88 18.44 -2.09
CA LYS A 71 -4.50 19.71 -1.44
C LYS A 71 -5.30 20.90 -1.98
N ASN A 72 -5.88 20.79 -3.18
CA ASN A 72 -6.63 21.86 -3.82
C ASN A 72 -8.13 21.80 -3.52
N ASN A 73 -8.64 20.71 -2.93
CA ASN A 73 -10.07 20.47 -2.80
C ASN A 73 -10.44 19.99 -1.40
N ALA A 74 -10.42 20.94 -0.45
CA ALA A 74 -10.88 20.77 0.93
C ALA A 74 -10.22 19.62 1.71
N ASN A 75 -8.99 19.21 1.34
CA ASN A 75 -8.22 18.18 2.02
C ASN A 75 -8.93 16.81 2.07
N GLN A 76 -9.80 16.54 1.09
CA GLN A 76 -10.51 15.27 0.98
C GLN A 76 -9.62 14.21 0.33
N PHE A 77 -9.82 12.95 0.73
CA PHE A 77 -9.18 11.82 0.06
C PHE A 77 -9.88 11.54 -1.27
N ARG A 78 -9.11 11.44 -2.34
CA ARG A 78 -9.60 11.09 -3.67
C ARG A 78 -8.85 9.86 -4.18
N PRO A 79 -9.53 8.98 -4.94
CA PRO A 79 -8.85 7.86 -5.57
C PRO A 79 -7.85 8.40 -6.59
N MET A 80 -6.61 7.96 -6.48
CA MET A 80 -5.49 8.42 -7.31
C MET A 80 -4.95 7.31 -8.21
N LEU A 81 -5.02 6.07 -7.76
CA LEU A 81 -4.47 4.92 -8.48
C LEU A 81 -5.28 3.67 -8.17
N SER A 82 -5.56 2.87 -9.20
CA SER A 82 -6.08 1.50 -9.04
C SER A 82 -4.98 0.50 -9.41
N ILE A 83 -4.79 -0.53 -8.60
CA ILE A 83 -3.79 -1.59 -8.80
C ILE A 83 -4.52 -2.94 -8.78
N GLY A 84 -4.19 -3.84 -9.73
CA GLY A 84 -4.82 -5.16 -9.86
C GLY A 84 -5.86 -5.22 -10.98
N CYS A 85 -6.42 -6.40 -11.23
CA CYS A 85 -7.52 -6.57 -12.19
C CYS A 85 -8.85 -6.22 -11.50
N THR A 86 -9.39 -5.05 -11.81
CA THR A 86 -10.79 -4.75 -11.50
C THR A 86 -11.66 -5.63 -12.40
N GLU A 87 -12.72 -6.26 -11.87
CA GLU A 87 -13.63 -7.11 -12.66
C GLU A 87 -14.29 -6.39 -13.86
N GLU A 88 -14.21 -5.06 -13.94
CA GLU A 88 -14.60 -4.25 -15.11
C GLU A 88 -13.75 -4.44 -16.37
N GLN A 89 -12.65 -5.23 -16.32
CA GLN A 89 -11.81 -5.51 -17.49
C GLN A 89 -11.95 -6.93 -18.07
N ARG A 90 -12.98 -7.70 -17.67
CA ARG A 90 -13.27 -8.99 -18.31
C ARG A 90 -13.98 -8.73 -19.67
N PRO A 91 -13.39 -9.16 -20.81
CA PRO A 91 -13.97 -8.96 -22.14
C PRO A 91 -15.29 -9.72 -22.34
#